data_AF-A0A3M2L811-F1
#
_entry.id   AF-A0A3M2L811-F1
#
_cell.length_a   1.000
_cell.length_b   1.000
_cell.length_c   1.000
_cell.angle_alpha   90.00
_cell.angle_beta   90.00
_cell.angle_gamma   90.00
#
_symmetry.space_group_name_H-M   'P 1'
#
loop_
_entity.id
_entity.type
_entity.pdbx_description
1 polymer ?
#
loop_
_entity_poly.entity_id
_entity_poly.type
_entity_poly.pdbx_seq_one_letter_code
_entity_poly.pdbx_strand_id
1 'polypeptide(L)'
;MIPLIDGQVIRPNYQWLLRLIPSHLLMQFRHVTDPEGFAALVAHCEATGRHGKNDRAQAFNRIAWIMIRKGGLIRDITIGDCVELQVGIGEHQCAGQKGKHLYYALLAETGVFGPAAPPRLKAVMVMGQRSPAELIDRHQLACKPIRDLLVEYLTDRTVDVDYVTLEDMARSLGLLFWKDLEQHHPGIDSLRLDAATAAAWKERISVIPARDGRPARPRINVHIVLNTVRCFYQDLARWAADDPARWGPWVAPCPIRANETSHVKARSRRKADMDQRTRTLLPVLPALVRTVEQQHRNAQPHARWPMPGTTTPAFPNDPLPAN
;
A
#
# COMPACT_ATOMS: atom_id res chain seq x y z
N MET A 1 0.69 -4.20 -27.61
CA MET A 1 0.18 -3.37 -26.49
C MET A 1 1.18 -2.30 -26.06
N ILE A 2 2.47 -2.63 -25.87
CA ILE A 2 3.53 -1.68 -25.45
C ILE A 2 3.56 -0.38 -26.29
N PRO A 3 3.56 -0.41 -27.64
CA PRO A 3 3.60 0.82 -28.44
C PRO A 3 2.36 1.72 -28.29
N LEU A 4 1.22 1.13 -27.93
CA LEU A 4 -0.05 1.86 -27.72
C LEU A 4 -0.07 2.56 -26.35
N ILE A 5 0.67 2.03 -25.38
CA ILE A 5 0.85 2.67 -24.07
C ILE A 5 1.92 3.76 -24.18
N ASP A 6 3.03 3.49 -24.87
CA ASP A 6 4.10 4.47 -25.12
C ASP A 6 3.62 5.67 -25.94
N GLY A 7 2.72 5.44 -26.91
CA GLY A 7 2.04 6.49 -27.65
C GLY A 7 0.82 7.12 -26.94
N GLN A 8 0.57 6.77 -25.67
CA GLN A 8 -0.57 7.24 -24.85
C GLN A 8 -1.97 7.04 -25.46
N VAL A 9 -2.12 6.09 -26.38
CA VAL A 9 -3.38 5.74 -27.07
C VAL A 9 -4.32 4.98 -26.13
N ILE A 10 -3.77 4.15 -25.25
CA ILE A 10 -4.52 3.40 -24.23
C ILE A 10 -4.07 3.86 -22.84
N ARG A 11 -5.03 4.13 -21.95
CA ARG A 11 -4.80 4.60 -20.57
C ARG A 11 -5.35 3.61 -19.53
N PRO A 12 -4.58 2.55 -19.18
CA PRO A 12 -5.02 1.56 -18.21
C PRO A 12 -5.30 2.18 -16.82
N ASN A 13 -6.17 1.55 -16.03
CA ASN A 13 -6.43 1.97 -14.65
C ASN A 13 -5.32 1.50 -13.69
N TYR A 14 -5.29 2.07 -12.47
CA TYR A 14 -4.28 1.70 -11.48
C TYR A 14 -4.37 0.24 -11.02
N GLN A 15 -5.56 -0.37 -11.02
CA GLN A 15 -5.71 -1.80 -10.73
C GLN A 15 -4.87 -2.67 -11.67
N TRP A 16 -4.83 -2.33 -12.95
CA TRP A 16 -4.03 -3.03 -13.95
C TRP A 16 -2.54 -2.65 -13.85
N LEU A 17 -2.24 -1.34 -13.80
CA LEU A 17 -0.85 -0.83 -13.78
C LEU A 17 -0.07 -1.30 -12.55
N LEU A 18 -0.70 -1.34 -11.37
CA LEU A 18 -0.04 -1.69 -10.11
C LEU A 18 0.16 -3.19 -9.93
N ARG A 19 -0.48 -4.02 -10.76
CA ARG A 19 -0.22 -5.47 -10.85
C ARG A 19 0.91 -5.80 -11.82
N LEU A 20 1.32 -4.85 -12.64
CA LEU A 20 2.44 -5.01 -13.55
C LEU A 20 3.73 -5.08 -12.72
N ILE A 21 4.54 -6.11 -12.96
CA ILE A 21 5.91 -6.11 -12.45
C ILE A 21 6.66 -5.01 -13.20
N PRO A 22 7.35 -4.08 -12.50
CA PRO A 22 8.07 -2.99 -13.15
C PRO A 22 9.16 -3.58 -14.04
N SER A 23 8.84 -3.66 -15.32
CA SER A 23 9.58 -4.34 -16.39
C SER A 23 10.04 -3.32 -17.43
N HIS A 24 10.72 -3.83 -18.46
CA HIS A 24 11.22 -3.11 -19.64
C HIS A 24 10.25 -2.05 -20.20
N LEU A 25 8.92 -2.27 -20.09
CA LEU A 25 7.88 -1.32 -20.49
C LEU A 25 8.04 0.06 -19.84
N LEU A 26 8.16 0.14 -18.51
CA LEU A 26 8.26 1.43 -17.82
C LEU A 26 9.57 2.15 -18.13
N MET A 27 10.63 1.39 -18.45
CA MET A 27 11.90 1.95 -18.89
C MET A 27 11.80 2.52 -20.29
N GLN A 28 11.21 1.77 -21.24
CA GLN A 28 10.97 2.24 -22.61
C GLN A 28 10.06 3.47 -22.65
N PHE A 29 8.96 3.45 -21.88
CA PHE A 29 8.04 4.58 -21.78
C PHE A 29 8.76 5.90 -21.43
N ARG A 30 9.70 5.86 -20.47
CA ARG A 30 10.48 7.05 -20.09
C ARG A 30 11.36 7.59 -21.21
N HIS A 31 11.93 6.70 -22.02
CA HIS A 31 12.79 7.08 -23.13
C HIS A 31 11.99 7.70 -24.29
N VAL A 32 10.73 7.28 -24.48
CA VAL A 32 9.92 7.71 -25.62
C VAL A 32 9.07 8.94 -25.30
N THR A 33 8.51 9.04 -24.10
CA THR A 33 7.48 10.04 -23.80
C THR A 33 8.03 11.37 -23.29
N ASP A 34 8.98 11.37 -22.35
CA ASP A 34 9.53 12.61 -21.75
C ASP A 34 11.00 12.44 -21.36
N PRO A 35 11.90 12.22 -22.34
CA PRO A 35 13.31 11.96 -22.05
C PRO A 35 13.98 13.13 -21.33
N GLU A 36 13.62 14.37 -21.65
CA GLU A 36 14.17 15.58 -21.03
C GLU A 36 13.71 15.72 -19.57
N GLY A 37 12.41 15.52 -19.29
CA GLY A 37 11.89 15.58 -17.92
C GLY A 37 12.51 14.50 -17.02
N PHE A 38 12.68 13.28 -17.52
CA PHE A 38 13.36 12.22 -16.75
C PHE A 38 14.87 12.50 -16.58
N ALA A 39 15.53 13.11 -17.57
CA ALA A 39 16.93 13.53 -17.44
C ALA A 39 17.10 14.60 -16.35
N ALA A 40 16.19 15.58 -16.26
CA ALA A 40 16.20 16.59 -15.21
C ALA A 40 16.04 15.96 -13.80
N LEU A 41 15.13 14.98 -13.65
CA LEU A 41 14.96 14.25 -12.40
C LEU A 41 16.19 13.43 -12.00
N VAL A 42 16.90 12.85 -12.98
CA VAL A 42 18.16 12.13 -12.76
C VAL A 42 19.24 13.09 -12.27
N ALA A 43 19.44 14.22 -12.96
CA ALA A 43 20.43 15.24 -12.58
C ALA A 43 20.15 15.78 -11.16
N HIS A 44 18.89 16.01 -10.82
CA HIS A 44 18.49 16.44 -9.48
C HIS A 44 18.78 15.40 -8.39
N CYS A 45 18.55 14.11 -8.67
CA CYS A 45 18.90 13.03 -7.74
C CYS A 45 20.41 12.94 -7.49
N GLU A 46 21.22 13.18 -8.52
CA GLU A 46 22.69 13.20 -8.43
C GLU A 46 23.17 14.41 -7.63
N ALA A 47 22.64 15.60 -7.90
CA ALA A 47 22.97 16.82 -7.17
C ALA A 47 22.60 16.75 -5.67
N THR A 48 21.52 16.06 -5.32
CA THR A 48 21.02 15.94 -3.94
C THR A 48 21.57 14.74 -3.16
N GLY A 49 22.50 13.96 -3.74
CA GLY A 49 23.13 12.82 -3.07
C GLY A 49 22.19 11.64 -2.78
N ARG A 50 21.08 11.51 -3.52
CA ARG A 50 20.08 10.45 -3.32
C ARG A 50 20.51 9.15 -4.02
N HIS A 51 21.50 8.45 -3.43
CA HIS A 51 22.17 7.28 -4.03
C HIS A 51 21.42 5.94 -3.89
N GLY A 52 20.22 5.91 -3.29
CA GLY A 52 19.41 4.70 -3.17
C GLY A 52 18.89 4.22 -4.53
N LYS A 53 19.61 3.31 -5.21
CA LYS A 53 19.27 2.81 -6.55
C LYS A 53 17.83 2.29 -6.64
N ASN A 54 17.39 1.54 -5.63
CA ASN A 54 16.04 0.99 -5.56
C ASN A 54 14.97 2.07 -5.35
N ASP A 55 15.24 3.07 -4.51
CA ASP A 55 14.28 4.13 -4.22
C ASP A 55 14.09 5.07 -5.43
N ARG A 56 15.18 5.37 -6.14
CA ARG A 56 15.15 6.14 -7.40
C ARG A 56 14.33 5.42 -8.48
N ALA A 57 14.61 4.13 -8.70
CA ALA A 57 13.88 3.33 -9.69
C ALA A 57 12.38 3.28 -9.36
N GLN A 58 12.03 3.12 -8.08
CA GLN A 58 10.64 3.12 -7.65
C GLN A 58 9.98 4.50 -7.76
N ALA A 59 10.71 5.59 -7.51
CA ALA A 59 10.19 6.93 -7.71
C ALA A 59 9.85 7.17 -9.18
N PHE A 60 10.74 6.81 -10.10
CA PHE A 60 10.50 6.94 -11.54
C PHE A 60 9.39 6.01 -12.04
N ASN A 61 9.23 4.82 -11.45
CA ASN A 61 8.10 3.93 -11.78
C ASN A 61 6.76 4.60 -11.44
N ARG A 62 6.69 5.27 -10.29
CA ARG A 62 5.48 5.98 -9.84
C ARG A 62 5.13 7.17 -10.73
N ILE A 63 6.12 7.95 -11.16
CA ILE A 63 5.93 9.05 -12.12
C ILE A 63 5.42 8.49 -13.46
N ALA A 64 6.05 7.43 -13.97
CA ALA A 64 5.62 6.79 -15.22
C ALA A 64 4.19 6.22 -15.12
N TRP A 65 3.78 5.64 -13.99
CA TRP A 65 2.39 5.20 -13.81
C TRP A 65 1.38 6.35 -13.84
N ILE A 66 1.72 7.52 -13.29
CA ILE A 66 0.87 8.71 -13.38
C ILE A 66 0.75 9.15 -14.83
N MET A 67 1.86 9.27 -15.54
CA MET A 67 1.89 9.67 -16.95
C MET A 67 1.12 8.69 -17.85
N ILE A 68 1.26 7.38 -17.65
CA ILE A 68 0.51 6.37 -18.41
C ILE A 68 -1.00 6.49 -18.16
N ARG A 69 -1.39 6.77 -16.90
CA ARG A 69 -2.81 6.89 -16.52
C ARG A 69 -3.44 8.17 -17.05
N LYS A 70 -2.75 9.30 -16.93
CA LYS A 70 -3.29 10.64 -17.17
C LYS A 70 -3.01 11.14 -18.58
N GLY A 71 -1.93 10.67 -19.18
CA GLY A 71 -1.33 11.26 -20.37
C GLY A 71 -0.54 12.52 -20.03
N GLY A 72 0.15 13.06 -21.03
CA GLY A 72 0.99 14.25 -20.89
C GLY A 72 2.42 13.95 -20.45
N LEU A 73 3.12 15.03 -20.10
CA LEU A 73 4.53 15.06 -19.69
C LEU A 73 4.65 15.20 -18.17
N ILE A 74 5.88 15.15 -17.64
CA ILE A 74 6.12 15.29 -16.19
C ILE A 74 5.59 16.63 -15.66
N ARG A 75 5.69 17.71 -16.46
CA ARG A 75 5.19 19.04 -16.10
C ARG A 75 3.68 19.14 -15.93
N ASP A 76 2.93 18.20 -16.51
CA ASP A 76 1.46 18.21 -16.47
C ASP A 76 0.92 17.46 -15.23
N ILE A 77 1.81 16.83 -14.44
CA ILE A 77 1.43 16.08 -13.25
C ILE A 77 0.95 17.04 -12.16
N THR A 78 -0.21 16.75 -11.58
CA THR A 78 -0.76 17.52 -10.47
C THR A 78 -0.55 16.83 -9.12
N ILE A 79 -0.72 17.59 -8.03
CA ILE A 79 -0.76 17.03 -6.67
C ILE A 79 -1.92 16.02 -6.54
N GLY A 80 -3.07 16.28 -7.20
CA GLY A 80 -4.22 15.39 -7.21
C GLY A 80 -3.91 14.01 -7.80
N ASP A 81 -3.12 13.96 -8.87
CA ASP A 81 -2.70 12.69 -9.48
C ASP A 81 -1.78 11.88 -8.56
N CYS A 82 -0.95 12.56 -7.77
CA CYS A 82 -0.11 11.93 -6.76
C CYS A 82 -0.93 11.31 -5.63
N VAL A 83 -2.05 11.95 -5.24
CA VAL A 83 -3.01 11.42 -4.27
C VAL A 83 -3.77 10.23 -4.85
N GLU A 84 -4.26 10.32 -6.09
CA GLU A 84 -4.96 9.21 -6.77
C GLU A 84 -4.07 7.95 -6.87
N LEU A 85 -2.79 8.13 -7.21
CA LEU A 85 -1.84 7.01 -7.20
C LEU A 85 -1.69 6.38 -5.81
N GLN A 86 -1.61 7.17 -4.73
CA GLN A 86 -1.50 6.61 -3.37
C GLN A 86 -2.75 5.84 -2.96
N VAL A 87 -3.94 6.33 -3.31
CA VAL A 87 -5.19 5.59 -3.10
C VAL A 87 -5.14 4.25 -3.83
N GLY A 88 -4.79 4.25 -5.12
CA GLY A 88 -4.65 3.02 -5.90
C GLY A 88 -3.62 2.03 -5.34
N ILE A 89 -2.47 2.51 -4.85
CA ILE A 89 -1.46 1.67 -4.17
C ILE A 89 -2.05 1.06 -2.90
N GLY A 90 -2.79 1.83 -2.10
CA GLY A 90 -3.45 1.36 -0.89
C GLY A 90 -4.50 0.29 -1.15
N GLU A 91 -5.24 0.40 -2.26
CA GLU A 91 -6.31 -0.54 -2.64
C GLU A 91 -5.78 -1.82 -3.30
N HIS A 92 -4.65 -1.75 -4.01
CA HIS A 92 -4.22 -2.82 -4.91
C HIS A 92 -2.86 -3.46 -4.59
N GLN A 93 -2.06 -2.90 -3.68
CA GLN A 93 -0.76 -3.47 -3.26
C GLN A 93 -0.70 -3.72 -1.74
N CYS A 94 -0.18 -4.88 -1.34
CA CYS A 94 0.00 -5.24 0.08
C CYS A 94 1.38 -4.83 0.63
N ALA A 95 1.41 -4.48 1.93
CA ALA A 95 2.55 -4.27 2.86
C ALA A 95 3.93 -3.89 2.28
N GLY A 96 4.42 -2.67 2.61
CA GLY A 96 5.80 -2.21 2.33
C GLY A 96 5.94 -1.17 1.21
N GLN A 97 4.85 -0.83 0.51
CA GLN A 97 4.82 0.21 -0.53
C GLN A 97 4.17 1.53 -0.06
N LYS A 98 3.49 1.51 1.10
CA LYS A 98 2.99 2.71 1.78
C LYS A 98 4.17 3.52 2.33
N GLY A 99 4.17 4.85 2.14
CA GLY A 99 5.21 5.73 2.69
C GLY A 99 6.37 6.12 1.76
N LYS A 100 6.51 5.51 0.57
CA LYS A 100 7.59 5.82 -0.39
C LYS A 100 7.28 7.07 -1.23
N HIS A 101 7.34 8.24 -0.62
CA HIS A 101 6.93 9.52 -1.24
C HIS A 101 8.04 10.25 -2.02
N LEU A 102 9.17 9.59 -2.30
CA LEU A 102 10.30 10.21 -2.99
C LEU A 102 9.90 10.80 -4.36
N TYR A 103 9.04 10.13 -5.12
CA TYR A 103 8.56 10.64 -6.40
C TYR A 103 7.89 12.02 -6.28
N TYR A 104 7.09 12.23 -5.23
CA TYR A 104 6.44 13.52 -4.99
C TYR A 104 7.44 14.60 -4.61
N ALA A 105 8.40 14.26 -3.73
CA ALA A 105 9.45 15.20 -3.35
C ALA A 105 10.28 15.63 -4.56
N LEU A 106 10.60 14.71 -5.48
CA LEU A 106 11.31 15.04 -6.71
C LEU A 106 10.49 15.99 -7.59
N LEU A 107 9.21 15.72 -7.82
CA LEU A 107 8.34 16.60 -8.61
C LEU A 107 8.22 18.01 -7.98
N ALA A 108 8.09 18.09 -6.65
CA ALA A 108 8.02 19.36 -5.94
C ALA A 108 9.35 20.14 -6.03
N GLU A 109 10.49 19.47 -5.80
CA GLU A 109 11.82 20.08 -5.82
C GLU A 109 12.26 20.51 -7.21
N THR A 110 11.85 19.81 -8.27
CA THR A 110 12.08 20.24 -9.66
C THR A 110 11.05 21.26 -10.15
N GLY A 111 10.20 21.78 -9.26
CA GLY A 111 9.30 22.90 -9.54
C GLY A 111 8.00 22.55 -10.26
N VAL A 112 7.63 21.27 -10.41
CA VAL A 112 6.43 20.85 -11.15
C VAL A 112 5.14 21.41 -10.53
N PHE A 113 5.09 21.54 -9.21
CA PHE A 113 3.90 22.01 -8.48
C PHE A 113 3.94 23.50 -8.08
N GLY A 114 5.02 24.22 -8.40
CA GLY A 114 5.23 25.60 -7.99
C GLY A 114 5.64 25.79 -6.52
N PRO A 115 5.95 27.04 -6.10
CA PRO A 115 6.59 27.33 -4.81
C PRO A 115 5.67 27.19 -3.59
N ALA A 116 4.35 27.20 -3.80
CA ALA A 116 3.35 27.06 -2.73
C ALA A 116 3.01 25.59 -2.41
N ALA A 117 3.56 24.63 -3.17
CA ALA A 117 3.25 23.23 -2.99
C ALA A 117 3.88 22.68 -1.69
N PRO A 118 3.16 21.85 -0.92
CA PRO A 118 3.75 21.19 0.24
C PRO A 118 4.98 20.35 -0.16
N PRO A 119 6.06 20.33 0.63
CA PRO A 119 7.29 19.62 0.25
C PRO A 119 7.16 18.09 0.36
N ARG A 120 6.11 17.59 1.03
CA ARG A 120 5.89 16.16 1.28
C ARG A 120 4.45 15.77 1.02
N LEU A 121 4.25 14.69 0.27
CA LEU A 121 2.91 14.16 -0.02
C LEU A 121 2.13 13.81 1.24
N LYS A 122 2.82 13.42 2.32
CA LYS A 122 2.17 13.15 3.61
C LYS A 122 1.38 14.37 4.12
N ALA A 123 1.88 15.60 3.94
CA ALA A 123 1.18 16.80 4.37
C ALA A 123 -0.10 17.06 3.57
N VAL A 124 -0.07 16.78 2.26
CA VAL A 124 -1.27 16.80 1.40
C VAL A 124 -2.24 15.69 1.78
N MET A 125 -1.73 14.50 2.06
CA MET A 125 -2.56 13.36 2.45
C MET A 125 -3.25 13.57 3.79
N VAL A 126 -2.66 14.34 4.72
CA VAL A 126 -3.33 14.75 5.97
C VAL A 126 -4.60 15.55 5.65
N MET A 127 -4.58 16.44 4.65
CA MET A 127 -5.78 17.16 4.17
C MET A 127 -6.80 16.24 3.47
N GLY A 128 -6.45 14.99 3.16
CA GLY A 128 -7.34 13.97 2.58
C GLY A 128 -7.61 12.78 3.50
N GLN A 129 -7.14 12.82 4.76
CA GLN A 129 -7.48 11.82 5.76
C GLN A 129 -8.92 12.03 6.21
N ARG A 130 -9.69 10.95 6.27
CA ARG A 130 -11.07 11.02 6.75
C ARG A 130 -11.04 11.28 8.25
N SER A 131 -11.84 12.24 8.67
CA SER A 131 -12.12 12.48 10.08
C SER A 131 -12.71 11.22 10.75
N PRO A 132 -12.63 11.09 12.08
CA PRO A 132 -13.29 10.01 12.82
C PRO A 132 -14.77 9.85 12.46
N ALA A 133 -15.48 10.96 12.28
CA ALA A 133 -16.86 11.00 11.80
C ALA A 133 -17.02 10.32 10.43
N GLU A 134 -16.24 10.76 9.43
CA GLU A 134 -16.28 10.20 8.08
C GLU A 134 -15.85 8.72 8.04
N LEU A 135 -14.95 8.29 8.93
CA LEU A 135 -14.56 6.89 9.03
C LEU A 135 -15.73 6.01 9.48
N ILE A 136 -16.48 6.42 10.50
CA ILE A 136 -17.63 5.68 11.02
C ILE A 136 -18.84 5.79 10.07
N ASP A 137 -19.09 6.95 9.47
CA ASP A 137 -20.27 7.18 8.62
C ASP A 137 -20.31 6.26 7.40
N ARG A 138 -19.15 5.82 6.91
CA ARG A 138 -19.04 4.82 5.83
C ARG A 138 -19.72 3.49 6.16
N HIS A 139 -19.87 3.17 7.44
CA HIS A 139 -20.50 1.94 7.89
C HIS A 139 -22.02 2.06 8.03
N GLN A 140 -22.56 3.28 7.88
CA GLN A 140 -23.99 3.56 7.85
C GLN A 140 -24.72 2.93 9.04
N LEU A 141 -24.25 3.22 10.25
CA LEU A 141 -24.84 2.72 11.48
C LEU A 141 -26.25 3.31 11.64
N ALA A 142 -27.22 2.45 11.97
CA ALA A 142 -28.61 2.85 12.17
C ALA A 142 -28.79 3.55 13.53
N CYS A 143 -28.14 3.03 14.58
CA CYS A 143 -28.16 3.62 15.91
C CYS A 143 -27.29 4.88 15.97
N LYS A 144 -27.92 6.06 15.89
CA LYS A 144 -27.23 7.36 15.96
C LYS A 144 -26.47 7.58 17.28
N PRO A 145 -27.02 7.27 18.46
CA PRO A 145 -26.28 7.43 19.71
C PRO A 145 -24.97 6.63 19.75
N ILE A 146 -24.96 5.39 19.26
CA ILE A 146 -23.75 4.57 19.22
C ILE A 146 -22.78 5.06 18.13
N ARG A 147 -23.29 5.53 17.00
CA ARG A 147 -22.45 6.20 15.99
C ARG A 147 -21.70 7.37 16.62
N ASP A 148 -22.40 8.24 17.33
CA ASP A 148 -21.81 9.44 17.93
C ASP A 148 -20.79 9.07 19.01
N LEU A 149 -21.09 8.07 19.84
CA LEU A 149 -20.15 7.49 20.79
C LEU A 149 -18.86 7.00 20.11
N LEU A 150 -18.97 6.25 19.02
CA LEU A 150 -17.80 5.71 18.33
C LEU A 150 -16.95 6.82 17.71
N VAL A 151 -17.58 7.86 17.17
CA VAL A 151 -16.89 9.04 16.64
C VAL A 151 -16.16 9.79 17.74
N GLU A 152 -16.82 9.98 18.87
CA GLU A 152 -16.25 10.64 20.04
C GLU A 152 -15.06 9.86 20.62
N TYR A 153 -15.23 8.55 20.81
CA TYR A 153 -14.15 7.66 21.24
C TYR A 153 -12.94 7.72 20.31
N LEU A 154 -13.16 7.64 18.98
CA LEU A 154 -12.06 7.71 18.02
C LEU A 154 -11.41 9.10 17.98
N THR A 155 -12.17 10.16 18.24
CA THR A 155 -11.64 11.52 18.31
C THR A 155 -10.63 11.66 19.44
N ASP A 156 -10.96 11.18 20.64
CA ASP A 156 -10.03 11.18 21.78
C ASP A 156 -8.80 10.31 21.49
N ARG A 157 -8.97 9.17 20.79
CA ARG A 157 -7.86 8.27 20.43
C ARG A 157 -6.90 8.84 19.38
N THR A 158 -7.28 9.87 18.62
CA THR A 158 -6.40 10.46 17.59
C THR A 158 -5.08 11.01 18.15
N VAL A 159 -5.05 11.36 19.44
CA VAL A 159 -3.85 11.89 20.11
C VAL A 159 -2.80 10.79 20.37
N ASP A 160 -3.25 9.55 20.57
CA ASP A 160 -2.40 8.44 21.02
C ASP A 160 -1.95 7.50 19.89
N VAL A 161 -2.67 7.48 18.77
CA VAL A 161 -2.48 6.47 17.71
C VAL A 161 -2.24 7.09 16.35
N ASP A 162 -1.45 6.41 15.52
CA ASP A 162 -1.31 6.81 14.12
C ASP A 162 -2.61 6.55 13.33
N TYR A 163 -2.77 7.25 12.20
CA TYR A 163 -3.98 7.16 11.38
C TYR A 163 -4.31 5.74 10.88
N VAL A 164 -3.31 4.89 10.60
CA VAL A 164 -3.58 3.51 10.15
C VAL A 164 -4.22 2.70 11.27
N THR A 165 -3.69 2.85 12.48
CA THR A 165 -4.27 2.26 13.68
C THR A 165 -5.68 2.80 13.92
N LEU A 166 -5.89 4.12 13.77
CA LEU A 166 -7.22 4.74 13.88
C LEU A 166 -8.23 4.19 12.85
N GLU A 167 -7.83 4.05 11.59
CA GLU A 167 -8.67 3.50 10.53
C GLU A 167 -9.04 2.03 10.80
N ASP A 168 -8.10 1.23 11.29
CA ASP A 168 -8.34 -0.16 11.65
C ASP A 168 -9.24 -0.29 12.90
N MET A 169 -9.14 0.65 13.85
CA MET A 169 -10.06 0.77 14.99
C MET A 169 -11.48 1.09 14.51
N ALA A 170 -11.64 2.10 13.65
CA ALA A 170 -12.93 2.49 13.08
C ALA A 170 -13.59 1.32 12.32
N ARG A 171 -12.81 0.58 11.51
CA ARG A 171 -13.31 -0.60 10.82
C ARG A 171 -13.71 -1.72 11.79
N SER A 172 -12.93 -1.95 12.85
CA SER A 172 -13.21 -3.01 13.81
C SER A 172 -14.46 -2.72 14.64
N LEU A 173 -14.61 -1.48 15.12
CA LEU A 173 -15.73 -1.06 15.95
C LEU A 173 -17.00 -0.80 15.13
N GLY A 174 -16.89 -0.04 14.04
CA GLY A 174 -18.03 0.32 13.22
C GLY A 174 -18.54 -0.84 12.36
N LEU A 175 -17.69 -1.44 11.53
CA LEU A 175 -18.13 -2.47 10.57
C LEU A 175 -18.23 -3.87 11.18
N LEU A 176 -17.17 -4.33 11.84
CA LEU A 176 -17.07 -5.74 12.26
C LEU A 176 -17.80 -6.01 13.57
N PHE A 177 -17.95 -5.00 14.42
CA PHE A 177 -18.67 -5.10 15.67
C PHE A 177 -20.09 -4.57 15.55
N TRP A 178 -20.27 -3.25 15.53
CA TRP A 178 -21.62 -2.68 15.68
C TRP A 178 -22.52 -2.93 14.47
N LYS A 179 -22.02 -2.75 13.24
CA LYS A 179 -22.83 -3.00 12.04
C LYS A 179 -23.27 -4.46 11.91
N ASP A 180 -22.42 -5.41 12.30
CA ASP A 180 -22.80 -6.83 12.35
C ASP A 180 -23.91 -7.08 13.37
N LEU A 181 -23.82 -6.47 14.55
CA LEU A 181 -24.87 -6.56 15.57
C LEU A 181 -26.19 -5.99 15.05
N GLU A 182 -26.20 -4.80 14.45
CA GLU A 182 -27.41 -4.21 13.87
C GLU A 182 -28.05 -5.08 12.78
N GLN A 183 -27.23 -5.76 11.98
CA GLN A 183 -27.72 -6.65 10.92
C GLN A 183 -28.46 -7.88 11.47
N HIS A 184 -28.07 -8.37 12.64
CA HIS A 184 -28.63 -9.60 13.23
C HIS A 184 -29.61 -9.32 14.38
N HIS A 185 -29.55 -8.13 14.97
CA HIS A 185 -30.41 -7.66 16.05
C HIS A 185 -30.94 -6.26 15.71
N PRO A 186 -31.94 -6.15 14.81
CA PRO A 186 -32.50 -4.86 14.41
C PRO A 186 -33.04 -4.07 15.61
N GLY A 187 -32.67 -2.79 15.69
CA GLY A 187 -33.06 -1.91 16.80
C GLY A 187 -32.17 -1.99 18.05
N ILE A 188 -31.08 -2.77 18.02
CA ILE A 188 -30.08 -2.75 19.09
C ILE A 188 -29.51 -1.34 19.28
N ASP A 189 -29.49 -0.87 20.52
CA ASP A 189 -29.06 0.48 20.91
C ASP A 189 -28.15 0.51 22.14
N SER A 190 -27.87 -0.66 22.73
CA SER A 190 -27.12 -0.80 23.98
C SER A 190 -25.84 -1.62 23.81
N LEU A 191 -24.77 -1.16 24.47
CA LEU A 191 -23.50 -1.90 24.56
C LEU A 191 -23.56 -3.09 25.53
N ARG A 192 -24.63 -3.22 26.32
CA ARG A 192 -24.82 -4.35 27.24
C ARG A 192 -25.39 -5.55 26.50
N LEU A 193 -24.50 -6.33 25.89
CA LEU A 193 -24.86 -7.54 25.16
C LEU A 193 -25.15 -8.70 26.11
N ASP A 194 -26.21 -9.47 25.82
CA ASP A 194 -26.41 -10.76 26.46
C ASP A 194 -25.38 -11.80 25.95
N ALA A 195 -25.25 -12.90 26.68
CA ALA A 195 -24.25 -13.92 26.38
C ALA A 195 -24.46 -14.60 25.03
N ALA A 196 -25.71 -14.79 24.59
CA ALA A 196 -26.03 -15.46 23.33
C ALA A 196 -25.71 -14.54 22.14
N THR A 197 -26.11 -13.27 22.20
CA THR A 197 -25.77 -12.26 21.19
C THR A 197 -24.25 -12.10 21.04
N ALA A 198 -23.53 -12.00 22.17
CA ALA A 198 -22.08 -11.90 22.16
C ALA A 198 -21.39 -13.15 21.57
N ALA A 199 -21.87 -14.36 21.91
CA ALA A 199 -21.34 -15.60 21.37
C ALA A 199 -21.57 -15.71 19.85
N ALA A 200 -22.79 -15.45 19.39
CA ALA A 200 -23.15 -15.50 17.99
C ALA A 200 -22.35 -14.50 17.15
N TRP A 201 -22.15 -13.27 17.66
CA TRP A 201 -21.28 -12.29 17.02
C TRP A 201 -19.83 -12.79 16.88
N LYS A 202 -19.25 -13.36 17.94
CA LYS A 202 -17.88 -13.89 17.92
C LYS A 202 -17.69 -15.02 16.90
N GLU A 203 -18.69 -15.88 16.75
CA GLU A 203 -18.68 -16.94 15.74
C GLU A 203 -18.70 -16.35 14.32
N ARG A 204 -19.57 -15.36 14.05
CA ARG A 204 -19.66 -14.72 12.73
C ARG A 204 -18.37 -14.01 12.34
N ILE A 205 -17.78 -13.20 13.23
CA ILE A 205 -16.55 -12.46 12.88
C ILE A 205 -15.34 -13.38 12.65
N SER A 206 -15.37 -14.60 13.19
CA SER A 206 -14.31 -15.59 13.02
C SER A 206 -14.20 -16.13 11.60
N VAL A 207 -15.23 -15.90 10.77
CA VAL A 207 -15.29 -16.36 9.38
C VAL A 207 -15.46 -15.16 8.46
N ILE A 208 -14.76 -15.19 7.33
CA ILE A 208 -15.03 -14.29 6.21
C ILE A 208 -16.02 -15.03 5.30
N PRO A 209 -17.24 -14.49 5.10
CA PRO A 209 -18.26 -15.16 4.30
C PRO A 209 -17.82 -15.28 2.84
N ALA A 210 -18.38 -16.26 2.14
CA ALA A 210 -18.15 -16.47 0.72
C ALA A 210 -18.62 -15.24 -0.07
N ARG A 211 -17.79 -14.76 -0.99
CA ARG A 211 -18.09 -13.60 -1.84
C ARG A 211 -17.31 -13.68 -3.15
N ASP A 212 -17.94 -13.30 -4.25
CA ASP A 212 -17.31 -13.19 -5.58
C ASP A 212 -16.57 -14.48 -6.00
N GLY A 213 -17.23 -15.63 -5.83
CA GLY A 213 -16.68 -16.96 -6.18
C GLY A 213 -15.59 -17.48 -5.24
N ARG A 214 -15.28 -16.78 -4.14
CA ARG A 214 -14.33 -17.26 -3.12
C ARG A 214 -15.07 -18.00 -2.00
N PRO A 215 -14.59 -19.18 -1.56
CA PRO A 215 -15.20 -19.91 -0.46
C PRO A 215 -15.05 -19.16 0.86
N ALA A 216 -15.94 -19.46 1.80
CA ALA A 216 -15.82 -18.97 3.16
C ALA A 216 -14.49 -19.43 3.77
N ARG A 217 -13.83 -18.55 4.53
CA ARG A 217 -12.51 -18.86 5.10
C ARG A 217 -12.35 -18.30 6.51
N PRO A 218 -11.53 -18.93 7.36
CA PRO A 218 -11.22 -18.39 8.68
C PRO A 218 -10.60 -16.99 8.60
N ARG A 219 -11.01 -16.10 9.50
CA ARG A 219 -10.46 -14.75 9.64
C ARG A 219 -9.16 -14.80 10.43
N ILE A 220 -8.05 -14.47 9.76
CA ILE A 220 -6.70 -14.47 10.36
C ILE A 220 -6.56 -13.41 11.47
N ASN A 221 -7.22 -12.26 11.33
CA ASN A 221 -7.10 -11.12 12.22
C ASN A 221 -8.23 -11.01 13.26
N VAL A 222 -8.96 -12.09 13.54
CA VAL A 222 -10.08 -12.07 14.52
C VAL A 222 -9.63 -11.57 15.90
N HIS A 223 -8.45 -11.98 16.36
CA HIS A 223 -7.85 -11.52 17.62
C HIS A 223 -7.66 -10.00 17.70
N ILE A 224 -7.35 -9.33 16.58
CA ILE A 224 -7.19 -7.87 16.54
C ILE A 224 -8.54 -7.19 16.76
N VAL A 225 -9.59 -7.72 16.12
CA VAL A 225 -10.97 -7.22 16.28
C VAL A 225 -11.42 -7.39 17.74
N LEU A 226 -11.25 -8.60 18.29
CA LEU A 226 -11.61 -8.89 19.68
C LEU A 226 -10.85 -8.00 20.65
N ASN A 227 -9.55 -7.81 20.45
CA ASN A 227 -8.75 -6.94 21.31
C ASN A 227 -9.18 -5.47 21.21
N THR A 228 -9.51 -5.00 20.01
CA THR A 228 -9.96 -3.61 19.79
C THR A 228 -11.29 -3.35 20.50
N VAL A 229 -12.26 -4.26 20.36
CA VAL A 229 -13.55 -4.16 21.08
C VAL A 229 -13.33 -4.25 22.59
N ARG A 230 -12.45 -5.15 23.06
CA ARG A 230 -12.13 -5.25 24.48
C ARG A 230 -11.54 -3.96 25.03
N CYS A 231 -10.54 -3.39 24.35
CA CYS A 231 -9.95 -2.11 24.73
C CYS A 231 -11.01 -1.00 24.77
N PHE A 232 -11.87 -0.92 23.75
CA PHE A 232 -12.96 0.06 23.73
C PHE A 232 -13.85 -0.01 24.99
N TYR A 233 -14.34 -1.19 25.38
CA TYR A 233 -15.14 -1.34 26.60
C TYR A 233 -14.36 -0.97 27.88
N GLN A 234 -13.06 -1.28 27.93
CA GLN A 234 -12.21 -0.95 29.08
C GLN A 234 -11.91 0.55 29.16
N ASP A 235 -11.68 1.19 28.01
CA ASP A 235 -11.43 2.62 27.89
C ASP A 235 -12.67 3.40 28.34
N LEU A 236 -13.87 3.00 27.90
CA LEU A 236 -15.13 3.59 28.39
C LEU A 236 -15.26 3.49 29.91
N ALA A 237 -14.99 2.31 30.48
CA ALA A 237 -15.06 2.10 31.94
C ALA A 237 -14.03 2.94 32.70
N ARG A 238 -12.82 3.11 32.13
CA ARG A 238 -11.76 3.91 32.73
C ARG A 238 -12.04 5.40 32.63
N TRP A 239 -12.42 5.89 31.45
CA TRP A 239 -12.69 7.30 31.20
C TRP A 239 -13.95 7.79 31.91
N ALA A 240 -14.90 6.89 32.19
CA ALA A 240 -16.05 7.22 33.04
C ALA A 240 -15.67 7.57 34.49
N ALA A 241 -14.47 7.19 34.97
CA ALA A 241 -13.99 7.65 36.26
C ALA A 241 -13.52 9.12 36.21
N ASP A 242 -12.98 9.56 35.07
CA ASP A 242 -12.45 10.91 34.87
C ASP A 242 -13.56 11.89 34.43
N ASP A 243 -14.45 11.47 33.52
CA ASP A 243 -15.62 12.23 33.05
C ASP A 243 -16.88 11.34 33.03
N PRO A 244 -17.58 11.23 34.18
CA PRO A 244 -18.75 10.37 34.32
C PRO A 244 -19.96 10.82 33.49
N ALA A 245 -20.11 12.13 33.25
CA ALA A 245 -21.25 12.67 32.51
C ALA A 245 -21.19 12.27 31.04
N ARG A 246 -19.97 12.26 30.47
CA ARG A 246 -19.71 11.91 29.09
C ARG A 246 -19.70 10.40 28.85
N TRP A 247 -18.95 9.64 29.66
CA TRP A 247 -18.69 8.21 29.39
C TRP A 247 -19.52 7.26 30.25
N GLY A 248 -20.01 7.71 31.41
CA GLY A 248 -20.76 6.90 32.37
C GLY A 248 -21.97 6.16 31.79
N PRO A 249 -22.82 6.81 30.97
CA PRO A 249 -23.98 6.16 30.34
C PRO A 249 -23.62 4.95 29.45
N TRP A 250 -22.39 4.92 28.94
CA TRP A 250 -21.92 3.91 27.98
C TRP A 250 -21.19 2.73 28.62
N VAL A 251 -20.96 2.78 29.94
CA VAL A 251 -20.24 1.71 30.64
C VAL A 251 -21.08 0.44 30.67
N ALA A 252 -20.53 -0.63 30.08
CA ALA A 252 -21.15 -1.94 30.00
C ALA A 252 -20.16 -3.08 30.28
N PRO A 253 -20.63 -4.26 30.73
CA PRO A 253 -19.77 -5.44 30.85
C PRO A 253 -19.16 -5.82 29.50
N CYS A 254 -17.85 -6.03 29.47
CA CYS A 254 -17.16 -6.41 28.24
C CYS A 254 -17.55 -7.84 27.80
N PRO A 255 -18.03 -8.05 26.56
CA PRO A 255 -18.45 -9.37 26.06
C PRO A 255 -17.29 -10.34 25.75
N ILE A 256 -16.05 -9.89 25.93
CA ILE A 256 -14.82 -10.59 25.54
C ILE A 256 -13.99 -10.87 26.77
N ARG A 257 -13.69 -12.16 27.02
CA ARG A 257 -12.84 -12.60 28.12
C ARG A 257 -11.35 -12.41 27.78
N ALA A 258 -10.50 -12.31 28.79
CA ALA A 258 -9.07 -12.05 28.61
C ALA A 258 -8.34 -13.15 27.83
N ASN A 259 -8.80 -14.40 27.93
CA ASN A 259 -8.22 -15.54 27.22
C ASN A 259 -8.58 -15.55 25.72
N GLU A 260 -9.63 -14.83 25.30
CA GLU A 260 -10.11 -14.77 23.91
C GLU A 260 -9.26 -13.80 23.05
N THR A 261 -8.49 -12.90 23.66
CA THR A 261 -7.59 -11.96 22.95
C THR A 261 -6.16 -12.48 22.78
N SER A 262 -5.86 -13.68 23.31
CA SER A 262 -4.51 -14.26 23.20
C SER A 262 -4.17 -14.64 21.75
N HIS A 263 -3.07 -14.07 21.25
CA HIS A 263 -2.59 -14.26 19.88
C HIS A 263 -1.33 -15.14 19.80
N VAL A 264 -0.89 -15.72 20.92
CA VAL A 264 0.31 -16.56 21.00
C VAL A 264 0.21 -17.76 20.05
N LYS A 265 -0.93 -18.47 20.07
CA LYS A 265 -1.18 -19.62 19.19
C LYS A 265 -1.26 -19.21 17.71
N ALA A 266 -1.90 -18.09 17.40
CA ALA A 266 -2.01 -17.58 16.03
C ALA A 266 -0.65 -17.13 15.46
N ARG A 267 0.18 -16.46 16.27
CA ARG A 267 1.56 -16.08 15.91
C ARG A 267 2.42 -17.32 15.67
N SER A 268 2.33 -18.33 16.54
CA SER A 268 3.04 -19.59 16.39
C SER A 268 2.63 -20.32 15.10
N ARG A 269 1.33 -20.38 14.79
CA ARG A 269 0.84 -20.98 13.53
C ARG A 269 1.34 -20.22 12.30
N ARG A 270 1.25 -18.89 12.28
CA ARG A 270 1.78 -18.08 11.17
C ARG A 270 3.28 -18.32 10.94
N LYS A 271 4.06 -18.40 12.02
CA LYS A 271 5.49 -18.73 11.95
C LYS A 271 5.69 -20.15 11.38
N ALA A 272 4.96 -21.13 11.87
CA ALA A 272 5.03 -22.51 11.37
C ALA A 272 4.66 -22.60 9.87
N ASP A 273 3.62 -21.90 9.42
CA ASP A 273 3.21 -21.87 8.01
C ASP A 273 4.27 -21.20 7.13
N MET A 274 4.88 -20.10 7.60
CA MET A 274 6.00 -19.44 6.90
C MET A 274 7.23 -20.32 6.83
N ASP A 275 7.59 -20.99 7.94
CA ASP A 275 8.71 -21.92 8.01
C ASP A 275 8.47 -23.12 7.09
N GLN A 276 7.25 -23.65 7.05
CA GLN A 276 6.86 -24.74 6.16
C GLN A 276 6.96 -24.33 4.69
N ARG A 277 6.41 -23.16 4.34
CA ARG A 277 6.51 -22.61 2.97
C ARG A 277 7.96 -22.40 2.56
N THR A 278 8.81 -21.94 3.48
CA THR A 278 10.25 -21.79 3.24
C THR A 278 10.88 -23.15 2.99
N ARG A 279 10.61 -24.17 3.81
CA ARG A 279 11.12 -25.54 3.62
C ARG A 279 10.67 -26.17 2.29
N THR A 280 9.45 -25.89 1.84
CA THR A 280 8.93 -26.37 0.55
C THR A 280 9.59 -25.66 -0.64
N LEU A 281 9.87 -24.37 -0.55
CA LEU A 281 10.40 -23.57 -1.66
C LEU A 281 11.93 -23.55 -1.74
N LEU A 282 12.64 -23.73 -0.62
CA LEU A 282 14.10 -23.69 -0.53
C LEU A 282 14.80 -24.68 -1.49
N PRO A 283 14.34 -25.94 -1.66
CA PRO A 283 14.98 -26.89 -2.58
C PRO A 283 14.86 -26.50 -4.06
N VAL A 284 13.81 -25.73 -4.42
CA VAL A 284 13.52 -25.33 -5.80
C VAL A 284 14.23 -24.00 -6.15
N LEU A 285 14.65 -23.24 -5.13
CA LEU A 285 15.28 -21.94 -5.29
C LEU A 285 16.54 -21.96 -6.19
N PRO A 286 17.49 -22.92 -6.07
CA PRO A 286 18.66 -22.97 -6.94
C PRO A 286 18.31 -23.18 -8.42
N ALA A 287 17.26 -23.94 -8.72
CA ALA A 287 16.80 -24.17 -10.08
C ALA A 287 16.15 -22.91 -10.69
N LEU A 288 15.41 -22.15 -9.88
CA LEU A 288 14.86 -20.86 -10.28
C LEU A 288 15.95 -19.83 -10.55
N VAL A 289 16.97 -19.75 -9.67
CA VAL A 289 18.13 -18.85 -9.84
C VAL A 289 18.86 -19.16 -11.14
N ARG A 290 19.21 -20.43 -11.42
CA ARG A 290 19.86 -20.81 -12.67
C ARG A 290 19.04 -20.44 -13.90
N THR A 291 17.72 -20.65 -13.86
CA THR A 291 16.82 -20.32 -14.98
C THR A 291 16.81 -18.82 -15.26
N VAL A 292 16.75 -18.00 -14.19
CA VAL A 292 16.80 -16.53 -14.32
C VAL A 292 18.17 -16.05 -14.82
N GLU A 293 19.27 -16.62 -14.34
CA GLU A 293 20.63 -16.32 -14.82
C GLU A 293 20.84 -16.71 -16.29
N GLN A 294 20.25 -17.83 -16.72
CA GLN A 294 20.29 -18.28 -18.11
C GLN A 294 19.48 -17.33 -19.01
N GLN A 295 18.28 -16.93 -18.57
CA GLN A 295 17.47 -15.93 -19.27
C GLN A 295 18.16 -14.57 -19.34
N HIS A 296 18.83 -14.14 -18.27
CA HIS A 296 19.60 -12.89 -18.25
C HIS A 296 20.78 -12.93 -19.22
N ARG A 297 21.54 -14.04 -19.28
CA ARG A 297 22.62 -14.23 -20.25
C ARG A 297 22.11 -14.26 -21.70
N ASN A 298 20.96 -14.88 -21.93
CA ASN A 298 20.34 -14.93 -23.27
C ASN A 298 19.73 -13.59 -23.69
N ALA A 299 19.33 -12.75 -22.73
CA ALA A 299 18.78 -11.42 -22.97
C ALA A 299 19.85 -10.32 -23.10
N GLN A 300 21.11 -10.60 -22.79
CA GLN A 300 22.23 -9.73 -23.17
C GLN A 300 22.49 -9.91 -24.68
N PRO A 301 22.19 -8.92 -25.53
CA PRO A 301 22.58 -9.01 -26.93
C PRO A 301 24.11 -9.10 -26.99
N HIS A 302 24.62 -9.95 -27.87
CA HIS A 302 26.03 -9.93 -28.28
C HIS A 302 26.38 -8.50 -28.73
N ALA A 303 26.93 -7.69 -27.82
CA ALA A 303 27.64 -6.47 -28.14
C ALA A 303 29.02 -6.86 -28.71
N ARG A 304 29.00 -7.49 -29.88
CA ARG A 304 30.16 -7.58 -30.77
C ARG A 304 29.81 -6.78 -32.01
N TRP A 305 29.98 -5.47 -31.89
CA TRP A 305 30.00 -4.59 -33.05
C TRP A 305 31.28 -4.88 -33.87
N PRO A 306 31.20 -5.14 -35.18
CA PRO A 306 32.39 -5.17 -36.02
C PRO A 306 32.81 -3.71 -36.29
N MET A 307 34.03 -3.35 -35.90
CA MET A 307 34.59 -2.03 -36.23
C MET A 307 34.72 -1.87 -37.76
N PRO A 308 34.17 -0.83 -38.38
CA PRO A 308 34.40 -0.54 -39.80
C PRO A 308 35.82 0.00 -39.99
N GLY A 309 36.47 -0.46 -41.06
CA GLY A 309 37.91 -0.32 -41.27
C GLY A 309 38.45 1.10 -41.39
N THR A 310 39.70 1.25 -40.99
CA THR A 310 40.58 2.32 -41.48
C THR A 310 41.55 1.72 -42.48
N THR A 311 41.19 1.84 -43.76
CA THR A 311 42.18 1.86 -44.84
C THR A 311 42.91 3.19 -44.77
N THR A 312 44.22 3.18 -44.62
CA THR A 312 45.07 4.31 -45.03
C THR A 312 46.34 3.72 -45.66
N PRO A 313 46.70 4.11 -46.90
CA PRO A 313 47.82 3.54 -47.63
C PRO A 313 49.13 4.29 -47.33
N ALA A 314 50.26 3.59 -47.23
CA ALA A 314 51.59 4.17 -47.43
C ALA A 314 52.66 3.10 -47.72
N PHE A 315 53.00 3.01 -49.01
CA PHE A 315 54.28 2.76 -49.68
C PHE A 315 55.20 1.55 -49.37
N PRO A 316 55.83 0.99 -50.42
CA PRO A 316 56.63 -0.23 -50.37
C PRO A 316 58.08 0.06 -49.95
N ASN A 317 58.69 -0.87 -49.22
CA ASN A 317 60.14 -0.98 -49.15
C ASN A 317 60.51 -2.43 -48.82
N ASP A 318 60.79 -3.21 -49.87
CA ASP A 318 61.77 -4.29 -49.78
C ASP A 318 63.17 -3.65 -49.71
N PRO A 319 64.09 -4.24 -48.92
CA PRO A 319 65.01 -5.19 -49.56
C PRO A 319 65.35 -6.43 -48.70
N LEU A 320 65.21 -7.60 -49.34
CA LEU A 320 66.15 -8.73 -49.53
C LEU A 320 67.12 -9.20 -48.40
N PRO A 321 67.57 -10.48 -48.45
CA PRO A 321 67.61 -11.39 -47.31
C PRO A 321 69.03 -11.64 -46.75
N ALA A 322 69.11 -12.36 -45.63
CA ALA A 322 70.33 -13.06 -45.21
C ALA A 322 70.01 -14.41 -44.57
N ASN A 323 70.55 -15.46 -45.22
CA ASN A 323 70.71 -16.88 -44.88
C ASN A 323 69.49 -17.80 -44.77
#